data_AF-S3YEA7-F1
#
_entry.id   AF-S3YEA7-F1
#
_cell.length_a   1.000
_cell.length_b   1.000
_cell.length_c   1.000
_cell.angle_alpha   90.00
_cell.angle_beta   90.00
_cell.angle_gamma   90.00
#
_symmetry.space_group_name_H-M   'P 1'
#
loop_
_entity.id
_entity.type
_entity.pdbx_description
1 polymer ?
#
loop_
_entity_poly.entity_id
_entity_poly.type
_entity_poly.pdbx_seq_one_letter_code
_entity_poly.pdbx_strand_id
1 'polypeptide(L)'
;MKRNILSAVLTLYCLLPIAAQPLSKADSLQIEIAQLENALTSIQTDLQEKTLQYNWEITEKYIEYCKKLYKITNFNREPRLIQLATTIKPEELEPQRLAYEKAKKELEALLTSYPEYITLDSLYKRAINTEQKKDRKVALDGFYQRIYNEDKAYRPLLEKKRKAFKEHYIACASYLLDECKRNQEVVPEIYDYKTARILKETDPKLHQLSIEISTLESLQRETIRKYQRLKYNLKED
;
A
#
# COMPACT_ATOMS: atom_id res chain seq x y z
N MET A 1 -4.36 78.08 -64.22
CA MET A 1 -4.73 77.58 -62.88
C MET A 1 -3.47 77.09 -62.16
N LYS A 2 -3.21 77.64 -60.96
CA LYS A 2 -2.37 77.16 -59.82
C LYS A 2 -0.89 76.80 -60.09
N ARG A 3 0.11 77.65 -59.76
CA ARG A 3 0.79 77.96 -58.46
C ARG A 3 1.60 76.80 -57.83
N ASN A 4 2.93 76.99 -57.89
CA ASN A 4 4.07 76.63 -57.01
C ASN A 4 3.80 75.90 -55.67
N ILE A 5 4.74 75.04 -55.24
CA ILE A 5 5.77 75.32 -54.18
C ILE A 5 6.53 74.02 -53.82
N LEU A 6 7.87 74.13 -53.74
CA LEU A 6 8.78 73.16 -53.09
C LEU A 6 8.42 72.96 -51.61
N SER A 7 8.44 71.72 -51.11
CA SER A 7 8.74 71.48 -49.69
C SER A 7 9.35 70.10 -49.48
N ALA A 8 10.58 70.10 -48.99
CA ALA A 8 11.27 68.96 -48.42
C ALA A 8 10.72 68.69 -47.02
N VAL A 9 10.39 67.43 -46.72
CA VAL A 9 10.30 66.95 -45.33
C VAL A 9 10.92 65.56 -45.27
N LEU A 10 12.15 65.54 -44.77
CA LEU A 10 12.80 64.39 -44.17
C LEU A 10 12.02 64.04 -42.89
N THR A 11 11.24 62.96 -42.88
CA THR A 11 10.67 62.45 -41.62
C THR A 11 11.65 61.51 -40.95
N LEU A 12 12.24 62.08 -39.91
CA LEU A 12 13.06 61.50 -38.86
C LEU A 12 12.36 60.33 -38.14
N TYR A 13 13.16 59.30 -37.81
CA TYR A 13 13.00 58.28 -36.78
C TYR A 13 11.80 58.35 -35.83
N CYS A 14 11.08 57.23 -35.73
CA CYS A 14 10.63 56.66 -34.45
C CYS A 14 10.71 55.13 -34.54
N LEU A 15 11.93 54.59 -34.46
CA LEU A 15 12.11 53.28 -33.82
C LEU A 15 11.61 53.47 -32.39
N LEU A 16 10.46 52.87 -32.06
CA LEU A 16 10.17 52.61 -30.66
C LEU A 16 11.25 51.63 -30.17
N PRO A 17 12.14 52.01 -29.24
CA PRO A 17 12.75 50.98 -28.44
C PRO A 17 11.56 50.34 -27.71
N ILE A 18 11.28 49.07 -28.00
CA ILE A 18 10.69 48.21 -26.98
C ILE A 18 11.75 48.22 -25.88
N ALA A 19 11.67 49.19 -24.99
CA ALA A 19 12.47 49.23 -23.79
C ALA A 19 11.99 48.01 -23.00
N ALA A 20 12.72 46.89 -23.15
CA ALA A 20 12.74 45.88 -22.13
C ALA A 20 13.23 46.61 -20.86
N GLN A 21 12.28 47.12 -20.07
CA GLN A 21 12.59 47.66 -18.76
C GLN A 21 13.33 46.55 -18.01
N PRO A 22 14.54 46.79 -17.47
CA PRO A 22 15.22 45.79 -16.69
C PRO A 22 14.32 45.46 -15.50
N LEU A 23 13.92 44.19 -15.42
CA LEU A 23 13.08 43.68 -14.36
C LEU A 23 13.66 44.11 -13.00
N SER A 24 12.86 44.71 -12.11
CA SER A 24 13.41 45.15 -10.83
C SER A 24 13.89 43.94 -10.04
N LYS A 25 14.88 44.12 -9.15
CA LYS A 25 15.41 43.04 -8.32
C LYS A 25 14.30 42.36 -7.49
N ALA A 26 13.29 43.13 -7.07
CA ALA A 26 12.13 42.62 -6.36
C ALA A 26 11.25 41.74 -7.24
N ASP A 27 10.97 42.17 -8.47
CA ASP A 27 10.21 41.39 -9.45
C ASP A 27 10.93 40.07 -9.80
N SER A 28 12.26 40.12 -9.93
CA SER A 28 13.09 38.92 -10.19
C SER A 28 12.99 37.90 -9.06
N LEU A 29 13.08 38.34 -7.80
CA LEU A 29 12.96 37.46 -6.63
C LEU A 29 11.56 36.84 -6.54
N GLN A 30 10.54 37.64 -6.84
CA GLN A 30 9.16 37.18 -6.79
C GLN A 30 8.86 36.13 -7.86
N ILE A 31 9.43 36.27 -9.06
CA ILE A 31 9.36 35.25 -10.12
C ILE A 31 10.05 33.95 -9.66
N GLU A 32 11.24 34.04 -9.09
CA GLU A 32 12.00 32.86 -8.64
C GLU A 32 11.27 32.12 -7.50
N ILE A 33 10.69 32.85 -6.55
CA ILE A 33 9.85 32.28 -5.49
C ILE A 33 8.64 31.55 -6.10
N ALA A 34 7.93 32.17 -7.04
CA ALA A 34 6.78 31.56 -7.70
C ALA A 34 7.17 30.29 -8.50
N GLN A 35 8.33 30.29 -9.15
CA GLN A 35 8.86 29.10 -9.83
C GLN A 35 9.14 27.96 -8.85
N LEU A 36 9.72 28.25 -7.69
CA LEU A 36 9.97 27.24 -6.65
C LEU A 36 8.68 26.71 -6.04
N GLU A 37 7.66 27.55 -5.83
CA GLU A 37 6.33 27.12 -5.36
C GLU A 37 5.65 26.18 -6.35
N ASN A 38 5.73 26.50 -7.65
CA ASN A 38 5.23 25.61 -8.71
C ASN A 38 6.01 24.30 -8.77
N ALA A 39 7.34 24.34 -8.67
CA ALA A 39 8.18 23.15 -8.65
C ALA A 39 7.87 22.26 -7.44
N LEU A 40 7.68 22.84 -6.24
CA LEU A 40 7.28 22.10 -5.03
C LEU A 40 5.94 21.40 -5.22
N THR A 41 4.97 22.08 -5.81
CA THR A 41 3.64 21.51 -6.08
C THR A 41 3.73 20.32 -7.04
N SER A 42 4.55 20.44 -8.10
CA SER A 42 4.80 19.35 -9.06
C SER A 42 5.50 18.17 -8.38
N ILE A 43 6.58 18.42 -7.63
CA ILE A 43 7.33 17.38 -6.92
C ILE A 43 6.45 16.66 -5.90
N GLN A 44 5.60 17.39 -5.18
CA GLN A 44 4.72 16.81 -4.18
C GLN A 44 3.64 15.92 -4.82
N THR A 45 3.11 16.33 -5.98
CA THR A 45 2.15 15.53 -6.75
C THR A 45 2.80 14.25 -7.23
N ASP A 46 3.97 14.34 -7.87
CA ASP A 46 4.73 13.17 -8.34
C ASP A 46 5.09 12.24 -7.17
N LEU A 47 5.55 12.80 -6.05
CA LEU A 47 5.93 12.01 -4.88
C LEU A 47 4.72 11.26 -4.30
N GLN A 48 3.56 11.91 -4.22
CA GLN A 48 2.32 11.26 -3.77
C GLN A 48 1.92 10.13 -4.71
N GLU A 49 1.92 10.37 -6.03
CA GLU A 49 1.58 9.37 -7.03
C GLU A 49 2.53 8.17 -6.98
N LYS A 50 3.84 8.42 -6.94
CA LYS A 50 4.87 7.38 -6.88
C LYS A 50 4.80 6.58 -5.58
N THR A 51 4.48 7.22 -4.46
CA THR A 51 4.28 6.55 -3.17
C THR A 51 3.08 5.59 -3.24
N LEU A 52 1.96 6.02 -3.83
CA LEU A 52 0.80 5.15 -4.06
C LEU A 52 1.15 3.98 -4.98
N GLN A 53 1.79 4.26 -6.12
CA GLN A 53 2.23 3.23 -7.07
C GLN A 53 3.14 2.20 -6.41
N TYR A 54 4.12 2.64 -5.61
CA TYR A 54 5.01 1.75 -4.87
C TYR A 54 4.25 0.88 -3.87
N ASN A 55 3.36 1.49 -3.07
CA ASN A 55 2.56 0.80 -2.07
C ASN A 55 1.65 -0.28 -2.70
N TRP A 56 1.00 0.03 -3.82
CA TRP A 56 0.15 -0.91 -4.54
C TRP A 56 0.97 -2.04 -5.16
N GLU A 57 2.09 -1.71 -5.80
CA GLU A 57 2.95 -2.70 -6.44
C GLU A 57 3.51 -3.68 -5.42
N ILE A 58 4.01 -3.21 -4.26
CA ILE A 58 4.60 -4.11 -3.26
C ILE A 58 3.54 -5.02 -2.64
N THR A 59 2.33 -4.50 -2.46
CA THR A 59 1.18 -5.28 -1.98
C THR A 59 0.79 -6.34 -3.00
N GLU A 60 0.75 -6.00 -4.29
CA GLU A 60 0.45 -6.93 -5.38
C GLU A 60 1.49 -8.06 -5.44
N LYS A 61 2.78 -7.70 -5.41
CA LYS A 61 3.88 -8.67 -5.37
C LYS A 61 3.84 -9.55 -4.12
N TYR A 62 3.43 -8.99 -2.98
CA TYR A 62 3.24 -9.77 -1.76
C TYR A 62 2.08 -10.77 -1.88
N ILE A 63 0.96 -10.38 -2.49
CA ILE A 63 -0.17 -11.28 -2.75
C ILE A 63 0.26 -12.41 -3.69
N GLU A 64 1.01 -12.11 -4.76
CA GLU A 64 1.59 -13.11 -5.67
C GLU A 64 2.52 -14.08 -4.93
N TYR A 65 3.39 -13.56 -4.07
CA TYR A 65 4.27 -14.35 -3.21
C TYR A 65 3.48 -15.30 -2.30
N CYS A 66 2.39 -14.80 -1.68
CA CYS A 66 1.51 -15.59 -0.82
C CYS A 66 0.82 -16.71 -1.59
N LYS A 67 0.33 -16.43 -2.82
CA LYS A 67 -0.25 -17.42 -3.73
C LYS A 67 0.75 -18.52 -4.07
N LYS A 68 1.98 -18.13 -4.45
CA LYS A 68 3.04 -19.07 -4.87
C LYS A 68 3.51 -19.99 -3.75
N LEU A 69 3.73 -19.44 -2.55
CA LEU A 69 4.25 -20.23 -1.42
C LEU A 69 3.16 -20.84 -0.56
N TYR A 70 1.90 -20.55 -0.87
CA TYR A 70 0.78 -20.98 -0.07
C TYR A 70 0.92 -20.57 1.39
N LYS A 71 1.37 -19.34 1.61
CA LYS A 71 1.68 -18.77 2.92
C LYS A 71 0.91 -17.49 3.10
N ILE A 72 0.49 -17.26 4.33
CA ILE A 72 -0.14 -16.03 4.78
C ILE A 72 0.56 -15.64 6.06
N THR A 73 1.25 -14.51 6.06
CA THR A 73 1.83 -13.89 7.26
C THR A 73 1.00 -12.66 7.62
N ASN A 74 0.84 -12.37 8.90
CA ASN A 74 0.30 -11.08 9.38
C ASN A 74 -1.13 -10.64 9.01
N PHE A 75 -1.98 -11.45 8.36
CA PHE A 75 -3.35 -11.02 8.07
C PHE A 75 -4.17 -10.64 9.32
N ASN A 76 -3.86 -11.26 10.46
CA ASN A 76 -4.50 -10.92 11.74
C ASN A 76 -4.00 -9.60 12.35
N ARG A 77 -3.03 -8.91 11.72
CA ARG A 77 -2.54 -7.61 12.18
C ARG A 77 -3.33 -6.44 11.59
N GLU A 78 -4.03 -6.65 10.47
CA GLU A 78 -4.80 -5.60 9.80
C GLU A 78 -6.31 -5.78 10.08
N PRO A 79 -6.93 -4.89 10.88
CA PRO A 79 -8.34 -4.99 11.22
C PRO A 79 -9.29 -5.01 10.01
N ARG A 80 -9.00 -4.26 8.94
CA ARG A 80 -9.86 -4.24 7.73
C ARG A 80 -9.92 -5.63 7.09
N LEU A 81 -8.79 -6.35 7.01
CA LEU A 81 -8.77 -7.72 6.47
C LEU A 81 -9.58 -8.69 7.34
N ILE A 82 -9.53 -8.53 8.67
CA ILE A 82 -10.36 -9.33 9.57
C ILE A 82 -11.84 -9.04 9.34
N GLN A 83 -12.22 -7.76 9.20
CA GLN A 83 -13.60 -7.36 8.94
C GLN A 83 -14.11 -7.89 7.61
N LEU A 84 -13.32 -7.82 6.54
CA LEU A 84 -13.66 -8.38 5.23
C LEU A 84 -13.93 -9.88 5.30
N ALA A 85 -13.07 -10.63 6.01
CA ALA A 85 -13.20 -12.09 6.13
C ALA A 85 -14.36 -12.54 7.05
N THR A 86 -14.75 -11.73 8.04
CA THR A 86 -15.65 -12.19 9.12
C THR A 86 -16.99 -11.46 9.20
N THR A 87 -17.02 -10.17 8.90
CA THR A 87 -18.16 -9.28 9.21
C THR A 87 -18.79 -8.71 7.95
N ILE A 88 -18.00 -8.05 7.09
CA ILE A 88 -18.49 -7.38 5.87
C ILE A 88 -18.91 -8.42 4.83
N LYS A 89 -18.06 -9.43 4.60
CA LYS A 89 -18.29 -10.52 3.64
C LYS A 89 -18.79 -10.02 2.26
N PRO A 90 -17.94 -9.29 1.50
CA PRO A 90 -18.27 -8.86 0.14
C PRO A 90 -18.73 -10.02 -0.74
N GLU A 91 -19.68 -9.75 -1.65
CA GLU A 91 -20.26 -10.76 -2.55
C GLU A 91 -19.20 -11.40 -3.44
N GLU A 92 -18.21 -10.64 -3.87
CA GLU A 92 -17.11 -11.10 -4.72
C GLU A 92 -16.24 -12.18 -4.04
N LEU A 93 -16.28 -12.26 -2.71
CA LEU A 93 -15.53 -13.22 -1.89
C LEU A 93 -16.38 -14.44 -1.49
N GLU A 94 -17.66 -14.48 -1.85
CA GLU A 94 -18.59 -15.57 -1.53
C GLU A 94 -18.07 -16.96 -1.96
N PRO A 95 -17.56 -17.17 -3.18
CA PRO A 95 -17.10 -18.49 -3.60
C PRO A 95 -16.02 -19.06 -2.68
N GLN A 96 -15.02 -18.24 -2.34
CA GLN A 96 -13.90 -18.65 -1.47
C GLN A 96 -14.36 -18.77 -0.01
N ARG A 97 -15.25 -17.89 0.45
CA ARG A 97 -15.84 -17.96 1.79
C ARG A 97 -16.63 -19.25 1.98
N LEU A 98 -17.50 -19.60 1.04
CA LEU A 98 -18.31 -20.82 1.07
C LEU A 98 -17.43 -22.06 0.99
N ALA A 99 -16.39 -22.07 0.15
CA ALA A 99 -15.42 -23.16 0.11
C ALA A 99 -14.72 -23.35 1.46
N TYR A 100 -14.33 -22.25 2.11
CA TYR A 100 -13.72 -22.27 3.44
C TYR A 100 -14.69 -22.79 4.51
N GLU A 101 -15.93 -22.28 4.55
CA GLU A 101 -16.94 -22.71 5.51
C GLU A 101 -17.31 -24.19 5.33
N LYS A 102 -17.41 -24.66 4.08
CA LYS A 102 -17.65 -26.07 3.78
C LYS A 102 -16.50 -26.95 4.31
N ALA A 103 -15.25 -26.61 3.99
CA ALA A 103 -14.09 -27.37 4.46
C ALA A 103 -13.96 -27.33 6.00
N LYS A 104 -14.30 -26.21 6.63
CA LYS A 104 -14.36 -26.08 8.09
C LYS A 104 -15.41 -27.01 8.69
N LYS A 105 -16.63 -27.06 8.13
CA LYS A 105 -17.71 -27.93 8.59
C LYS A 105 -17.39 -29.42 8.43
N GLU A 106 -16.77 -29.81 7.31
CA GLU A 106 -16.34 -31.20 7.08
C GLU A 106 -15.30 -31.65 8.12
N LEU A 107 -14.30 -30.81 8.42
CA LEU A 107 -13.31 -31.11 9.46
C LEU A 107 -13.95 -31.17 10.85
N GLU A 108 -14.85 -30.23 11.17
CA GLU A 108 -15.56 -30.20 12.44
C GLU A 108 -16.44 -31.44 12.64
N ALA A 109 -17.09 -31.93 11.58
CA ALA A 109 -17.89 -33.16 11.63
C ALA A 109 -17.04 -34.38 12.00
N LEU A 110 -15.82 -34.47 11.45
CA LEU A 110 -14.88 -35.52 11.87
C LEU A 110 -14.46 -35.34 13.33
N LEU A 111 -14.06 -34.13 13.73
CA LEU A 111 -13.60 -33.88 15.10
C LEU A 111 -14.69 -34.18 16.14
N THR A 112 -15.92 -33.78 15.88
CA THR A 112 -17.08 -34.04 16.76
C THR A 112 -17.53 -35.49 16.76
N SER A 113 -17.03 -36.35 15.86
CA SER A 113 -17.22 -37.80 15.97
C SER A 113 -16.42 -38.42 17.12
N TYR A 114 -15.39 -37.73 17.64
CA TYR A 114 -14.58 -38.18 18.77
C TYR A 114 -15.15 -37.63 20.10
N PRO A 115 -15.64 -38.49 21.01
CA PRO A 115 -16.11 -38.05 22.33
C PRO A 115 -15.02 -37.36 23.15
N GLU A 116 -13.77 -37.81 22.99
CA GLU A 116 -12.60 -37.19 23.61
C GLU A 116 -12.44 -35.72 23.18
N TYR A 117 -12.57 -35.43 21.87
CA TYR A 117 -12.50 -34.07 21.35
C TYR A 117 -13.56 -33.16 21.97
N ILE A 118 -14.82 -33.60 21.97
CA ILE A 118 -15.93 -32.82 22.55
C ILE A 118 -15.63 -32.44 24.00
N THR A 119 -15.14 -33.42 24.77
CA THR A 119 -14.79 -33.22 26.18
C THR A 119 -13.65 -32.23 26.33
N LEU A 120 -12.54 -32.43 25.61
CA LEU A 120 -11.35 -31.59 25.69
C LEU A 120 -11.63 -30.16 25.20
N ASP A 121 -12.34 -29.98 24.10
CA ASP A 121 -12.73 -28.67 23.56
C ASP A 121 -13.64 -27.92 24.53
N SER A 122 -14.62 -28.61 25.12
CA SER A 122 -15.51 -27.99 26.11
C SER A 122 -14.77 -27.57 27.38
N LEU A 123 -13.86 -28.42 27.87
CA LEU A 123 -12.98 -28.06 28.99
C LEU A 123 -12.13 -26.84 28.63
N TYR A 124 -11.50 -26.82 27.47
CA TYR A 124 -10.67 -25.70 27.03
C TYR A 124 -11.47 -24.38 26.95
N LYS A 125 -12.68 -24.40 26.36
CA LYS A 125 -13.57 -23.23 26.28
C LYS A 125 -14.02 -22.69 27.64
N ARG A 126 -14.23 -23.57 28.63
CA ARG A 126 -14.61 -23.21 30.00
C ARG A 126 -13.42 -22.81 30.89
N ALA A 127 -12.20 -22.74 30.36
CA ALA A 127 -11.01 -22.39 31.15
C ALA A 127 -10.99 -20.90 31.50
N ILE A 128 -10.92 -20.60 32.79
CA ILE A 128 -11.02 -19.22 33.30
C ILE A 128 -9.64 -18.61 33.44
N ASN A 129 -8.69 -19.36 34.01
CA ASN A 129 -7.34 -18.88 34.25
C ASN A 129 -6.33 -19.37 33.19
N THR A 130 -5.17 -18.74 33.16
CA THR A 130 -4.12 -18.98 32.16
C THR A 130 -3.50 -20.37 32.29
N GLU A 131 -3.37 -20.90 33.50
CA GLU A 131 -2.79 -22.21 33.78
C GLU A 131 -3.70 -23.32 33.26
N GLN A 132 -5.00 -23.27 33.62
CA GLN A 132 -6.02 -24.16 33.06
C GLN A 132 -6.07 -24.10 31.54
N LYS A 133 -5.95 -22.92 30.92
CA LYS A 133 -5.89 -22.79 29.46
C LYS A 133 -4.67 -23.48 28.88
N LYS A 134 -3.49 -23.34 29.50
CA LYS A 134 -2.26 -24.00 29.05
C LYS A 134 -2.39 -25.52 29.15
N ASP A 135 -2.79 -26.05 30.30
CA ASP A 135 -2.89 -27.49 30.53
C ASP A 135 -3.90 -28.14 29.57
N ARG A 136 -5.10 -27.54 29.44
CA ARG A 136 -6.14 -28.04 28.55
C ARG A 136 -5.74 -27.92 27.08
N LYS A 137 -4.96 -26.89 26.73
CA LYS A 137 -4.38 -26.77 25.39
C LYS A 137 -3.39 -27.90 25.11
N VAL A 138 -2.51 -28.25 26.07
CA VAL A 138 -1.57 -29.38 25.93
C VAL A 138 -2.33 -30.69 25.69
N ALA A 139 -3.43 -30.92 26.41
CA ALA A 139 -4.28 -32.10 26.20
C ALA A 139 -4.92 -32.12 24.80
N LEU A 140 -5.47 -31.00 24.33
CA LEU A 140 -6.00 -30.87 22.95
C LEU A 140 -4.91 -31.06 21.88
N ASP A 141 -3.73 -30.48 22.08
CA ASP A 141 -2.60 -30.62 21.15
C ASP A 141 -2.16 -32.09 21.07
N GLY A 142 -2.14 -32.81 22.20
CA GLY A 142 -1.91 -34.25 22.25
C GLY A 142 -2.95 -35.06 21.46
N PHE A 143 -4.23 -34.74 21.62
CA PHE A 143 -5.32 -35.32 20.83
C PHE A 143 -5.11 -35.10 19.33
N TYR A 144 -4.85 -33.86 18.91
CA TYR A 144 -4.62 -33.53 17.50
C TYR A 144 -3.41 -34.26 16.91
N GLN A 145 -2.30 -34.39 17.66
CA GLN A 145 -1.12 -35.14 17.21
C GLN A 145 -1.42 -36.62 17.02
N ARG A 146 -2.21 -37.21 17.93
CA ARG A 146 -2.62 -38.61 17.84
C ARG A 146 -3.48 -38.87 16.61
N ILE A 147 -4.57 -38.14 16.42
CA ILE A 147 -5.44 -38.32 15.24
C ILE A 147 -4.72 -37.97 13.94
N TYR A 148 -3.74 -37.07 13.99
CA TYR A 148 -2.88 -36.79 12.84
C TYR A 148 -2.09 -38.03 12.41
N ASN A 149 -1.71 -38.92 13.30
CA ASN A 149 -0.95 -40.12 12.96
C ASN A 149 -1.85 -41.33 12.72
N GLU A 150 -2.96 -41.44 13.45
CA GLU A 150 -3.81 -42.63 13.45
C GLU A 150 -4.96 -42.56 12.43
N ASP A 151 -5.61 -41.39 12.28
CA ASP A 151 -6.73 -41.23 11.36
C ASP A 151 -6.28 -40.66 9.99
N LYS A 152 -6.37 -41.52 8.98
CA LYS A 152 -6.03 -41.17 7.59
C LYS A 152 -6.99 -40.13 6.99
N ALA A 153 -8.22 -40.00 7.50
CA ALA A 153 -9.19 -39.01 7.03
C ALA A 153 -8.91 -37.59 7.56
N TYR A 154 -8.25 -37.48 8.72
CA TYR A 154 -7.98 -36.18 9.35
C TYR A 154 -7.02 -35.31 8.54
N ARG A 155 -5.87 -35.84 8.08
CA ARG A 155 -4.87 -35.03 7.36
C ARG A 155 -5.44 -34.37 6.09
N PRO A 156 -6.12 -35.09 5.17
CA PRO A 156 -6.69 -34.49 3.98
C PRO A 156 -7.74 -33.40 4.29
N LEU A 157 -8.58 -33.60 5.30
CA LEU A 157 -9.57 -32.60 5.71
C LEU A 157 -8.91 -31.36 6.32
N LEU A 158 -7.88 -31.54 7.16
CA LEU A 158 -7.10 -30.46 7.73
C LEU A 158 -6.40 -29.64 6.63
N GLU A 159 -5.78 -30.31 5.66
CA GLU A 159 -5.14 -29.67 4.52
C GLU A 159 -6.16 -28.94 3.64
N LYS A 160 -7.30 -29.55 3.33
CA LYS A 160 -8.40 -28.92 2.59
C LYS A 160 -8.91 -27.66 3.29
N LYS A 161 -9.10 -27.69 4.61
CA LYS A 161 -9.51 -26.52 5.40
C LYS A 161 -8.42 -25.44 5.42
N ARG A 162 -7.15 -25.82 5.60
CA ARG A 162 -6.01 -24.88 5.54
C ARG A 162 -5.89 -24.26 4.15
N LYS A 163 -6.22 -25.02 3.11
CA LYS A 163 -6.25 -24.61 1.72
C LYS A 163 -7.30 -23.53 1.50
N ALA A 164 -8.56 -23.88 1.68
CA ALA A 164 -9.66 -22.96 1.50
C ALA A 164 -9.54 -21.69 2.39
N PHE A 165 -9.02 -21.83 3.62
CA PHE A 165 -8.71 -20.68 4.47
C PHE A 165 -7.72 -19.71 3.81
N LYS A 166 -6.61 -20.22 3.28
CA LYS A 166 -5.59 -19.36 2.66
C LYS A 166 -6.10 -18.70 1.40
N GLU A 167 -6.82 -19.44 0.55
CA GLU A 167 -7.43 -18.88 -0.66
C GLU A 167 -8.41 -17.75 -0.34
N HIS A 168 -9.28 -17.95 0.66
CA HIS A 168 -10.22 -16.91 1.09
C HIS A 168 -9.51 -15.66 1.61
N TYR A 169 -8.50 -15.80 2.46
CA TYR A 169 -7.79 -14.64 3.00
C TYR A 169 -6.94 -13.94 1.93
N ILE A 170 -6.24 -14.66 1.05
CA ILE A 170 -5.55 -14.05 -0.09
C ILE A 170 -6.53 -13.26 -0.96
N ALA A 171 -7.74 -13.78 -1.20
CA ALA A 171 -8.77 -13.06 -1.92
C ALA A 171 -9.23 -11.78 -1.18
N CYS A 172 -9.32 -11.80 0.16
CA CYS A 172 -9.58 -10.59 0.96
C CYS A 172 -8.49 -9.52 0.77
N ALA A 173 -7.21 -9.91 0.70
CA ALA A 173 -6.14 -8.95 0.43
C ALA A 173 -6.17 -8.38 -0.98
N SER A 174 -6.49 -9.21 -1.98
CA SER A 174 -6.73 -8.71 -3.34
C SER A 174 -7.89 -7.72 -3.38
N TYR A 175 -9.00 -8.02 -2.70
CA TYR A 175 -10.15 -7.12 -2.59
C TYR A 175 -9.76 -5.78 -1.94
N LEU A 176 -9.02 -5.81 -0.83
CA LEU A 176 -8.55 -4.60 -0.15
C LEU A 176 -7.63 -3.76 -1.05
N LEU A 177 -6.70 -4.40 -1.77
CA LEU A 177 -5.83 -3.71 -2.74
C LEU A 177 -6.66 -3.00 -3.81
N ASP A 178 -7.65 -3.68 -4.39
CA ASP A 178 -8.50 -3.10 -5.43
C ASP A 178 -9.37 -1.96 -4.90
N GLU A 179 -9.88 -2.07 -3.66
CA GLU A 179 -10.60 -0.99 -2.97
C GLU A 179 -9.71 0.24 -2.76
N CYS A 180 -8.49 0.05 -2.25
CA CYS A 180 -7.53 1.13 -2.05
C CYS A 180 -7.11 1.78 -3.38
N LYS A 181 -6.89 1.00 -4.45
CA LYS A 181 -6.61 1.52 -5.80
C LYS A 181 -7.75 2.40 -6.32
N ARG A 182 -9.01 1.98 -6.15
CA ARG A 182 -10.20 2.77 -6.54
C ARG A 182 -10.30 4.09 -5.76
N ASN A 183 -9.94 4.06 -4.48
CA ASN A 183 -10.05 5.22 -3.60
C ASN A 183 -8.79 6.13 -3.62
N GLN A 184 -7.74 5.78 -4.39
CA GLN A 184 -6.45 6.46 -4.36
C GLN A 184 -5.80 6.48 -2.96
N GLU A 185 -5.96 5.37 -2.23
CA GLU A 185 -5.48 5.21 -0.85
C GLU A 185 -4.28 4.26 -0.79
N VAL A 186 -3.45 4.45 0.24
CA VAL A 186 -2.42 3.47 0.59
C VAL A 186 -3.06 2.23 1.21
N VAL A 187 -2.60 1.06 0.78
CA VAL A 187 -2.92 -0.20 1.46
C VAL A 187 -2.11 -0.27 2.76
N PRO A 188 -2.74 -0.63 3.89
CA PRO A 188 -2.03 -0.89 5.14
C PRO A 188 -0.91 -1.93 4.95
N GLU A 189 0.13 -1.84 5.76
CA GLU A 189 1.26 -2.76 5.67
C GLU A 189 0.86 -4.16 6.18
N ILE A 190 0.59 -5.08 5.25
CA ILE A 190 0.13 -6.44 5.54
C ILE A 190 1.24 -7.49 5.47
N TYR A 191 2.46 -7.07 5.18
CA TYR A 191 3.65 -7.93 5.02
C TYR A 191 4.67 -7.69 6.14
N ASP A 192 5.62 -8.61 6.29
CA ASP A 192 6.75 -8.43 7.20
C ASP A 192 7.94 -7.77 6.49
N TYR A 193 8.78 -7.10 7.27
CA TYR A 193 9.96 -6.38 6.77
C TYR A 193 10.89 -7.25 5.91
N LYS A 194 11.09 -8.53 6.28
CA LYS A 194 11.99 -9.42 5.55
C LYS A 194 11.44 -9.74 4.17
N THR A 195 10.15 -10.06 4.09
CA THR A 195 9.46 -10.28 2.82
C THR A 195 9.47 -9.02 1.97
N ALA A 196 9.14 -7.86 2.54
CA ALA A 196 9.16 -6.57 1.83
C ALA A 196 10.53 -6.26 1.20
N ARG A 197 11.60 -6.48 1.97
CA ARG A 197 12.98 -6.29 1.51
C ARG A 197 13.31 -7.21 0.32
N ILE A 198 12.98 -8.49 0.42
CA ILE A 198 13.22 -9.46 -0.66
C ILE A 198 12.47 -9.03 -1.92
N LEU A 199 11.19 -8.64 -1.80
CA LEU A 199 10.40 -8.20 -2.95
C LEU A 199 11.01 -6.96 -3.60
N LYS A 200 11.40 -5.96 -2.81
CA LYS A 200 12.07 -4.74 -3.30
C LYS A 200 13.40 -5.03 -4.02
N GLU A 201 14.20 -5.98 -3.51
CA GLU A 201 15.51 -6.33 -4.07
C GLU A 201 15.39 -7.21 -5.33
N THR A 202 14.30 -7.97 -5.46
CA THR A 202 14.12 -8.93 -6.56
C THR A 202 13.21 -8.45 -7.69
N ASP A 203 12.35 -7.46 -7.44
CA ASP A 203 11.46 -6.88 -8.43
C ASP A 203 12.03 -5.55 -8.99
N PRO A 204 12.34 -5.49 -10.31
CA PRO A 204 12.93 -4.30 -10.91
C PRO A 204 12.03 -3.06 -10.83
N LYS A 205 10.70 -3.23 -10.90
CA LYS A 205 9.74 -2.12 -10.86
C LYS A 205 9.68 -1.50 -9.47
N LEU A 206 9.65 -2.34 -8.42
CA LEU A 206 9.74 -1.87 -7.03
C LEU A 206 11.07 -1.18 -6.75
N HIS A 207 12.17 -1.71 -7.28
CA HIS A 207 13.48 -1.10 -7.13
C HIS A 207 13.51 0.30 -7.77
N GLN A 208 13.02 0.41 -9.01
CA GLN A 208 12.95 1.66 -9.75
C GLN A 208 12.07 2.70 -9.03
N LEU A 209 10.85 2.33 -8.63
CA LEU A 209 9.95 3.22 -7.89
C LEU A 209 10.61 3.71 -6.58
N SER A 210 11.34 2.85 -5.87
CA SER A 210 12.06 3.26 -4.67
C SER A 210 13.16 4.29 -4.95
N ILE A 211 13.85 4.21 -6.10
CA ILE A 211 14.87 5.19 -6.50
C ILE A 211 14.19 6.52 -6.86
N GLU A 212 13.09 6.46 -7.62
CA GLU A 212 12.31 7.64 -8.02
C GLU A 212 11.79 8.40 -6.80
N ILE A 213 11.20 7.70 -5.83
CA ILE A 213 10.74 8.29 -4.56
C ILE A 213 11.90 8.95 -3.83
N SER A 214 13.02 8.25 -3.64
CA SER A 214 14.19 8.81 -2.93
C SER A 214 14.75 10.05 -3.64
N THR A 215 14.71 10.07 -4.97
CA THR A 215 15.15 11.20 -5.78
C THR A 215 14.21 12.39 -5.60
N LEU A 216 12.89 12.16 -5.69
CA LEU A 216 11.87 13.18 -5.50
C LEU A 216 11.90 13.78 -4.10
N GLU A 217 12.07 12.96 -3.05
CA GLU A 217 12.24 13.44 -1.68
C GLU A 217 13.50 14.32 -1.54
N SER A 218 14.59 13.95 -2.20
CA SER A 218 15.81 14.77 -2.19
C SER A 218 15.60 16.10 -2.89
N LEU A 219 14.99 16.09 -4.07
CA LEU A 219 14.63 17.29 -4.82
C LEU A 219 13.68 18.18 -4.02
N GLN A 220 12.69 17.60 -3.34
CA GLN A 220 11.77 18.33 -2.48
C GLN A 220 12.53 19.05 -1.36
N ARG A 221 13.42 18.34 -0.65
CA ARG A 221 14.24 18.94 0.42
C ARG A 221 15.13 20.07 -0.09
N GLU A 222 15.77 19.89 -1.24
CA GLU A 222 16.61 20.93 -1.85
C GLU A 222 15.77 22.16 -2.27
N THR A 223 14.62 21.94 -2.90
CA THR A 223 13.72 23.01 -3.34
C THR A 223 13.17 23.79 -2.15
N ILE A 224 12.78 23.11 -1.06
CA ILE A 224 12.34 23.75 0.19
C ILE A 224 13.47 24.62 0.76
N ARG A 225 14.72 24.14 0.76
CA ARG A 225 15.86 24.92 1.26
C ARG A 225 16.08 26.18 0.41
N LYS A 226 16.04 26.07 -0.92
CA LYS A 226 16.17 27.23 -1.83
C LYS A 226 15.03 28.24 -1.61
N TYR A 227 13.80 27.75 -1.51
CA TYR A 227 12.62 28.57 -1.22
C TYR A 227 12.77 29.36 0.08
N GLN A 228 13.14 28.67 1.17
CA GLN A 228 13.32 29.30 2.47
C GLN A 228 14.44 30.35 2.46
N ARG A 229 15.56 30.07 1.79
CA ARG A 229 16.67 31.02 1.65
C ARG A 229 16.23 32.30 0.94
N LEU A 230 15.55 32.17 -0.19
CA LEU A 230 15.07 33.33 -0.96
C LEU A 230 13.98 34.11 -0.21
N LYS A 231 12.99 33.41 0.35
CA LYS A 231 11.86 34.03 1.05
C LYS A 231 12.29 34.78 2.31
N TYR A 232 13.27 34.26 3.04
CA TYR A 232 13.73 34.84 4.31
C TYR A 232 15.09 35.53 4.21
N ASN A 233 15.63 35.71 3.00
CA ASN A 233 16.91 36.37 2.73
C ASN A 233 18.07 35.81 3.57
N LEU A 234 18.14 34.48 3.69
CA LEU A 234 19.18 33.76 4.44
C LEU A 234 20.46 33.62 3.60
N LYS A 235 21.63 33.79 4.23
CA LYS A 235 22.92 33.61 3.55
C LYS A 235 23.24 32.12 3.36
N GLU A 236 24.06 31.79 2.36
CA GLU A 236 24.64 30.45 2.24
C GLU A 236 25.75 30.27 3.28
N ASP A 237 25.75 29.12 3.96
CA ASP A 237 26.85 28.65 4.82
C ASP A 237 27.99 28.08 3.96
#